data_AF-A0A061I2P1-F1
#
_entry.id   AF-A0A061I2P1-F1
#
_cell.length_a   1.000
_cell.length_b   1.000
_cell.length_c   1.000
_cell.angle_alpha   90.00
_cell.angle_beta   90.00
_cell.angle_gamma   90.00
#
_symmetry.space_group_name_H-M   'P 1'
#
loop_
_entity.id
_entity.type
_entity.pdbx_description
1 polymer ?
#
loop_
_entity_poly.entity_id
_entity_poly.type
_entity_poly.pdbx_seq_one_letter_code
_entity_poly.pdbx_strand_id
1 'polypeptide(L)'
;MTLSVLQEEFQLGDRMAAEKMNITVDRESPSAEVVLDVGEVTLGIKSRKEMQDSQRKQQNTNILTAVCALLNSRGGVVKAHIENQDYNFNKHGLGEDLDTSFKAILPLAQNHLDFKQEEYFFFISVKSHSLDISGLQLATIATNLYMRNGASCVQMDLDTALQFFIDIANPGLRSPIKTSLLDKRPGEDMQDLHVQEELHVRELAAAFFDQTVLTEMAEFSFSESKNVEYKSFETDKLVQRVKEILPLIVSAFANTDGGYLFIGLNEKKKQIIGFKADERKLEVLRSEIEKCIGHLPVTHFCEEEEKIKYTCKFIQVHRQGTVCSYVCALRVERFCCAVFAAEPNSWHVEGSRVERFTSEKWVKLQVAGRLRMKRISPEQISKSICKAGQFVACHGSWVRAATEQISPQPQVPDGIFGYFTKEQFPGYSPDTCDSYCEMLL
;
A
#
# COMPACT_ATOMS: atom_id res chain seq x y z
N MET A 1 12.00 -11.92 -1.48
CA MET A 1 11.55 -11.14 -2.65
C MET A 1 12.14 -9.75 -2.50
N THR A 2 12.92 -9.32 -3.48
CA THR A 2 13.98 -8.32 -3.33
C THR A 2 13.46 -6.88 -3.35
N LEU A 3 14.08 -6.03 -2.51
CA LEU A 3 14.01 -4.55 -2.47
C LEU A 3 14.06 -3.85 -3.83
N SER A 4 14.42 -4.53 -4.92
CA SER A 4 14.36 -4.01 -6.29
C SER A 4 12.95 -3.57 -6.68
N VAL A 5 11.90 -4.25 -6.19
CA VAL A 5 10.50 -3.88 -6.47
C VAL A 5 10.10 -2.63 -5.66
N LEU A 6 10.47 -2.58 -4.38
CA LEU A 6 10.18 -1.43 -3.49
C LEU A 6 10.97 -0.17 -3.88
N GLN A 7 12.21 -0.32 -4.36
CA GLN A 7 13.00 0.78 -4.93
C GLN A 7 12.39 1.32 -6.21
N GLU A 8 11.83 0.47 -7.07
CA GLU A 8 11.14 0.90 -8.28
C GLU A 8 9.84 1.65 -7.98
N GLU A 9 9.04 1.19 -7.01
CA GLU A 9 7.78 1.85 -6.62
C GLU A 9 8.02 3.21 -5.95
N PHE A 10 9.04 3.34 -5.10
CA PHE A 10 9.40 4.60 -4.46
C PHE A 10 10.01 5.62 -5.44
N GLN A 11 10.91 5.17 -6.34
CA GLN A 11 11.44 6.02 -7.41
C GLN A 11 10.35 6.52 -8.35
N LEU A 12 9.27 5.74 -8.54
CA LEU A 12 8.12 6.13 -9.33
C LEU A 12 7.28 7.20 -8.61
N GLY A 13 6.98 7.01 -7.32
CA GLY A 13 6.13 7.90 -6.52
C GLY A 13 6.66 9.34 -6.38
N ASP A 14 7.96 9.51 -6.12
CA ASP A 14 8.56 10.83 -5.90
C ASP A 14 8.99 11.53 -7.20
N ARG A 15 9.44 10.79 -8.24
CA ARG A 15 9.69 11.39 -9.55
C ARG A 15 8.38 11.82 -10.23
N MET A 16 7.30 11.08 -10.05
CA MET A 16 6.00 11.41 -10.64
C MET A 16 5.24 12.53 -9.90
N ALA A 17 5.58 12.85 -8.65
CA ALA A 17 5.07 14.08 -8.02
C ALA A 17 5.64 15.35 -8.68
N ALA A 18 6.81 15.24 -9.34
CA ALA A 18 7.45 16.31 -10.09
C ALA A 18 7.16 16.28 -11.61
N GLU A 19 6.85 15.11 -12.19
CA GLU A 19 6.33 15.02 -13.56
C GLU A 19 4.85 15.42 -13.60
N LYS A 20 4.56 16.49 -14.34
CA LYS A 20 3.23 17.06 -14.52
C LYS A 20 2.26 15.95 -14.97
N MET A 21 1.35 15.53 -14.10
CA MET A 21 0.31 14.56 -14.46
C MET A 21 -0.56 15.10 -15.60
N ASN A 22 -0.73 14.29 -16.65
CA ASN A 22 -1.48 14.64 -17.86
C ASN A 22 -2.96 14.24 -17.75
N ILE A 23 -3.57 14.41 -16.58
CA ILE A 23 -4.99 14.13 -16.38
C ILE A 23 -5.75 15.44 -16.42
N THR A 24 -6.71 15.56 -17.33
CA THR A 24 -7.55 16.75 -17.46
C THR A 24 -9.01 16.42 -17.24
N VAL A 25 -9.75 17.33 -16.61
CA VAL A 25 -11.20 17.19 -16.47
C VAL A 25 -11.84 17.71 -17.76
N ASP A 26 -12.51 16.83 -18.50
CA ASP A 26 -13.20 17.18 -19.74
C ASP A 26 -14.44 18.02 -19.39
N ARG A 27 -14.40 19.30 -19.77
CA ARG A 27 -15.44 20.30 -19.46
C ARG A 27 -16.53 20.35 -20.53
N GLU A 28 -16.34 19.67 -21.65
CA GLU A 28 -17.24 19.73 -22.81
C GLU A 28 -18.18 18.52 -22.85
N SER A 29 -18.03 17.56 -21.92
CA SER A 29 -18.94 16.43 -21.80
C SER A 29 -20.36 16.94 -21.50
N PRO A 30 -21.36 16.62 -22.35
CA PRO A 30 -22.76 17.00 -22.12
C PRO A 30 -23.43 16.17 -21.01
N SER A 31 -22.74 15.19 -20.43
CA SER A 31 -23.22 14.39 -19.29
C SER A 31 -22.96 15.11 -17.96
N ALA A 32 -23.83 14.88 -16.96
CA ALA A 32 -23.61 15.34 -15.59
C ALA A 32 -22.50 14.54 -14.85
N GLU A 33 -21.83 13.62 -15.54
CA GLU A 33 -20.79 12.75 -14.99
C GLU A 33 -19.41 13.38 -15.17
N VAL A 34 -18.54 13.21 -14.17
CA VAL A 34 -17.15 13.68 -14.25
C VAL A 34 -16.38 12.82 -15.26
N VAL A 35 -15.78 13.45 -16.26
CA VAL A 35 -14.93 12.77 -17.26
C VAL A 35 -13.48 13.19 -17.05
N LEU A 36 -12.58 12.22 -16.86
CA LEU A 36 -11.13 12.42 -16.73
C LEU A 36 -10.43 11.90 -17.99
N ASP A 37 -9.82 12.80 -18.75
CA ASP A 37 -9.02 12.46 -19.92
C ASP A 37 -7.57 12.19 -19.50
N VAL A 38 -7.06 11.00 -19.82
CA VAL A 38 -5.69 10.55 -19.50
C VAL A 38 -4.73 10.62 -20.71
N GLY A 39 -5.20 11.15 -21.84
CA GLY A 39 -4.42 11.29 -23.07
C GLY A 39 -4.25 9.98 -23.83
N GLU A 40 -3.13 9.86 -24.54
CA GLU A 40 -2.81 8.71 -25.38
C GLU A 40 -2.35 7.50 -24.56
N VAL A 41 -2.96 6.35 -24.86
CA VAL A 41 -2.72 5.08 -24.18
C VAL A 41 -2.57 3.96 -25.20
N THR A 42 -1.52 3.16 -25.02
CA THR A 42 -1.38 1.87 -25.72
C THR A 42 -2.15 0.80 -24.95
N LEU A 43 -3.07 0.09 -25.60
CA LEU A 43 -3.88 -0.99 -25.00
C LEU A 43 -3.60 -2.34 -25.66
N GLY A 44 -3.90 -3.42 -24.93
CA GLY A 44 -3.75 -4.80 -25.40
C GLY A 44 -2.58 -5.53 -24.77
N ILE A 45 -2.80 -6.81 -24.44
CA ILE A 45 -1.83 -7.64 -23.70
C ILE A 45 -0.47 -7.70 -24.41
N LYS A 46 -0.47 -7.93 -25.73
CA LYS A 46 0.76 -8.01 -26.53
C LYS A 46 1.45 -6.66 -26.67
N SER A 47 0.71 -5.64 -27.12
CA SER A 47 1.26 -4.30 -27.35
C SER A 47 1.83 -3.67 -26.09
N ARG A 48 1.15 -3.79 -24.94
CA ARG A 48 1.69 -3.30 -23.67
C ARG A 48 2.93 -4.08 -23.21
N LYS A 49 3.00 -5.39 -23.46
CA LYS A 49 4.19 -6.19 -23.13
C LYS A 49 5.42 -5.78 -23.95
N GLU A 50 5.21 -5.35 -25.19
CA GLU A 50 6.27 -4.88 -26.10
C GLU A 50 6.65 -3.40 -25.88
N MET A 51 5.81 -2.64 -25.17
CA MET A 51 6.01 -1.23 -24.85
C MET A 51 7.22 -1.02 -23.92
N GLN A 52 7.90 0.12 -24.07
CA GLN A 52 8.97 0.54 -23.15
C GLN A 52 8.45 0.61 -21.71
N ASP A 53 9.17 0.00 -20.77
CA ASP A 53 8.76 -0.12 -19.36
C ASP A 53 8.41 1.22 -18.70
N SER A 54 9.17 2.28 -18.97
CA SER A 54 8.90 3.62 -18.41
C SER A 54 7.57 4.19 -18.90
N GLN A 55 7.27 4.07 -20.19
CA GLN A 55 6.01 4.53 -20.77
C GLN A 55 4.83 3.69 -20.29
N ARG A 56 5.00 2.36 -20.23
CA ARG A 56 3.99 1.44 -19.69
C ARG A 56 3.61 1.80 -18.26
N LYS A 57 4.63 2.00 -17.40
CA LYS A 57 4.45 2.43 -16.01
C LYS A 57 3.75 3.79 -15.92
N GLN A 58 4.17 4.78 -16.71
CA GLN A 58 3.52 6.10 -16.73
C GLN A 58 2.04 6.04 -17.12
N GLN A 59 1.70 5.34 -18.21
CA GLN A 59 0.31 5.19 -18.65
C GLN A 59 -0.53 4.44 -17.60
N ASN A 60 0.02 3.39 -17.00
CA ASN A 60 -0.62 2.65 -15.90
C ASN A 60 -0.92 3.59 -14.73
N THR A 61 0.07 4.37 -14.28
CA THR A 61 -0.10 5.33 -13.18
C THR A 61 -1.17 6.40 -13.49
N ASN A 62 -1.20 6.96 -14.71
CA ASN A 62 -2.21 7.96 -15.08
C ASN A 62 -3.63 7.39 -15.01
N ILE A 63 -3.84 6.22 -15.62
CA ILE A 63 -5.15 5.54 -15.62
C ILE A 63 -5.55 5.19 -14.20
N LEU A 64 -4.64 4.62 -13.43
CA LEU A 64 -4.89 4.17 -12.07
C LEU A 64 -5.21 5.34 -11.13
N THR A 65 -4.54 6.47 -11.31
CA THR A 65 -4.79 7.72 -10.60
C THR A 65 -6.19 8.27 -10.93
N ALA A 66 -6.56 8.29 -12.21
CA ALA A 66 -7.90 8.73 -12.63
C ALA A 66 -9.00 7.84 -12.04
N VAL A 67 -8.83 6.51 -12.10
CA VAL A 67 -9.77 5.56 -11.49
C VAL A 67 -9.87 5.78 -9.97
N CYS A 68 -8.73 5.89 -9.28
CA CYS A 68 -8.70 6.18 -7.83
C CYS A 68 -9.44 7.48 -7.49
N ALA A 69 -9.22 8.54 -8.27
CA ALA A 69 -9.87 9.83 -8.08
C ALA A 69 -11.39 9.73 -8.21
N LEU A 70 -11.88 9.06 -9.25
CA LEU A 70 -13.32 8.87 -9.48
C LEU A 70 -13.97 8.01 -8.40
N LEU A 71 -13.31 6.94 -7.96
CA LEU A 71 -13.80 6.09 -6.85
C LEU A 71 -14.04 6.92 -5.58
N ASN A 72 -13.14 7.86 -5.28
CA ASN A 72 -13.26 8.76 -4.14
C ASN A 72 -14.18 9.98 -4.39
N SER A 73 -14.76 10.10 -5.59
CA SER A 73 -15.52 11.29 -6.04
C SER A 73 -16.89 10.94 -6.64
N ARG A 74 -17.53 9.87 -6.14
CA ARG A 74 -18.87 9.40 -6.56
C ARG A 74 -18.94 8.86 -8.00
N GLY A 75 -17.83 8.38 -8.55
CA GLY A 75 -17.76 7.77 -9.88
C GLY A 75 -17.63 8.78 -11.02
N GLY A 76 -17.68 8.27 -12.24
CA GLY A 76 -17.50 9.04 -13.48
C GLY A 76 -16.87 8.17 -14.58
N VAL A 77 -16.22 8.78 -15.55
CA VAL A 77 -15.63 8.09 -16.70
C VAL A 77 -14.18 8.50 -16.89
N VAL A 78 -13.28 7.53 -17.07
CA VAL A 78 -11.93 7.78 -17.60
C VAL A 78 -11.99 7.64 -19.12
N LYS A 79 -11.46 8.62 -19.84
CA LYS A 79 -11.37 8.66 -21.30
C LYS A 79 -9.91 8.59 -21.72
N ALA A 80 -9.58 7.68 -22.61
CA ALA A 80 -8.24 7.51 -23.17
C ALA A 80 -8.30 7.49 -24.70
N HIS A 81 -7.35 8.14 -25.36
CA HIS A 81 -7.16 8.04 -26.80
C HIS A 81 -6.27 6.83 -27.11
N ILE A 82 -6.74 5.95 -27.98
CA ILE A 82 -6.05 4.69 -28.30
C ILE A 82 -4.92 4.98 -29.28
N GLU A 83 -3.68 4.77 -28.82
CA GLU A 83 -2.47 5.07 -29.58
C GLU A 83 -2.17 3.99 -30.64
N ASN A 84 -2.32 2.72 -30.28
CA ASN A 84 -1.95 1.61 -31.16
C ASN A 84 -3.04 1.31 -32.20
N GLN A 85 -2.64 1.36 -33.47
CA GLN A 85 -3.51 1.06 -34.61
C GLN A 85 -4.06 -0.38 -34.54
N ASP A 86 -5.24 -0.58 -35.13
CA ASP A 86 -5.96 -1.86 -35.20
C ASP A 86 -6.32 -2.49 -33.85
N TYR A 87 -6.26 -1.71 -32.77
CA TYR A 87 -6.68 -2.18 -31.46
C TYR A 87 -8.19 -2.55 -31.45
N ASN A 88 -8.49 -3.74 -30.93
CA ASN A 88 -9.84 -4.20 -30.69
C ASN A 88 -9.92 -4.83 -29.30
N PHE A 89 -10.71 -4.22 -28.42
CA PHE A 89 -10.82 -4.64 -27.03
C PHE A 89 -11.19 -6.12 -26.87
N ASN A 90 -12.17 -6.61 -27.64
CA ASN A 90 -12.64 -8.00 -27.56
C ASN A 90 -11.58 -9.02 -28.02
N LYS A 91 -10.61 -8.61 -28.84
CA LYS A 91 -9.52 -9.48 -29.34
C LYS A 91 -8.24 -9.35 -28.54
N HIS A 92 -7.92 -8.16 -28.04
CA HIS A 92 -6.59 -7.82 -27.53
C HIS A 92 -6.55 -7.59 -26.01
N GLY A 93 -7.69 -7.35 -25.36
CA GLY A 93 -7.80 -7.07 -23.93
C GLY A 93 -7.23 -5.70 -23.51
N LEU A 94 -7.12 -5.46 -22.20
CA LEU A 94 -6.55 -4.22 -21.64
C LEU A 94 -5.02 -4.25 -21.63
N GLY A 95 -4.48 -5.32 -21.06
CA GLY A 95 -3.08 -5.39 -20.63
C GLY A 95 -3.00 -5.96 -19.23
N GLU A 96 -2.12 -6.94 -19.04
CA GLU A 96 -1.98 -7.65 -17.77
C GLU A 96 -1.56 -6.71 -16.62
N ASP A 97 -0.77 -5.69 -16.91
CA ASP A 97 -0.34 -4.69 -15.93
C ASP A 97 -1.50 -3.81 -15.45
N LEU A 98 -2.42 -3.42 -16.34
CA LEU A 98 -3.62 -2.67 -15.97
C LEU A 98 -4.60 -3.53 -15.16
N ASP A 99 -4.83 -4.78 -15.61
CA ASP A 99 -5.69 -5.72 -14.90
C ASP A 99 -5.19 -6.00 -13.48
N THR A 100 -3.87 -6.14 -13.30
CA THR A 100 -3.23 -6.33 -12.00
C THR A 100 -3.41 -5.08 -11.13
N SER A 101 -3.13 -3.89 -11.67
CA SER A 101 -3.28 -2.62 -10.93
C SER A 101 -4.73 -2.39 -10.48
N PHE A 102 -5.72 -2.67 -11.31
CA PHE A 102 -7.13 -2.51 -10.92
C PHE A 102 -7.54 -3.45 -9.79
N LYS A 103 -7.08 -4.70 -9.81
CA LYS A 103 -7.33 -5.67 -8.73
C LYS A 103 -6.68 -5.25 -7.41
N ALA A 104 -5.54 -4.59 -7.46
CA ALA A 104 -4.83 -4.14 -6.27
C ALA A 104 -5.58 -3.02 -5.51
N ILE A 105 -6.23 -2.10 -6.22
CA ILE A 105 -7.00 -1.01 -5.59
C ILE A 105 -8.38 -1.47 -5.16
N LEU A 106 -8.99 -2.32 -5.98
CA LEU A 106 -10.31 -2.87 -5.73
C LEU A 106 -10.19 -4.40 -5.75
N PRO A 107 -10.16 -5.06 -4.59
CA PRO A 107 -10.27 -6.52 -4.53
C PRO A 107 -11.54 -7.06 -5.23
N LEU A 108 -12.54 -6.19 -5.49
CA LEU A 108 -13.77 -6.47 -6.23
C LEU A 108 -13.90 -5.68 -7.56
N ALA A 109 -12.78 -5.37 -8.24
CA ALA A 109 -12.72 -4.48 -9.42
C ALA A 109 -13.76 -4.74 -10.51
N GLN A 110 -14.13 -6.02 -10.72
CA GLN A 110 -15.09 -6.43 -11.76
C GLN A 110 -16.51 -5.88 -11.54
N ASN A 111 -16.89 -5.53 -10.31
CA ASN A 111 -18.23 -5.02 -10.02
C ASN A 111 -18.36 -3.50 -10.19
N HIS A 112 -17.23 -2.78 -10.32
CA HIS A 112 -17.18 -1.32 -10.25
C HIS A 112 -16.67 -0.63 -11.50
N LEU A 113 -16.00 -1.37 -12.40
CA LEU A 113 -15.47 -0.85 -13.65
C LEU A 113 -16.18 -1.50 -14.83
N ASP A 114 -16.73 -0.68 -15.73
CA ASP A 114 -17.20 -1.13 -17.03
C ASP A 114 -16.30 -0.54 -18.12
N PHE A 115 -15.99 -1.34 -19.14
CA PHE A 115 -15.06 -0.99 -20.20
C PHE A 115 -15.78 -0.90 -21.54
N LYS A 116 -15.51 0.17 -22.30
CA LYS A 116 -16.09 0.37 -23.63
C LYS A 116 -15.07 0.96 -24.59
N GLN A 117 -14.98 0.40 -25.78
CA GLN A 117 -14.27 1.01 -26.90
C GLN A 117 -15.28 1.70 -27.84
N GLU A 118 -15.00 2.94 -28.23
CA GLU A 118 -15.71 3.63 -29.31
C GLU A 118 -14.69 4.25 -30.26
N GLU A 119 -14.65 3.78 -31.51
CA GLU A 119 -13.67 4.22 -32.52
C GLU A 119 -12.22 4.24 -31.96
N TYR A 120 -11.65 5.44 -31.84
CA TYR A 120 -10.29 5.71 -31.38
C TYR A 120 -10.21 6.02 -29.88
N PHE A 121 -11.31 5.88 -29.14
CA PHE A 121 -11.36 6.13 -27.71
C PHE A 121 -11.68 4.87 -26.91
N PHE A 122 -11.11 4.83 -25.71
CA PHE A 122 -11.40 3.82 -24.71
C PHE A 122 -11.94 4.50 -23.45
N PHE A 123 -13.05 3.98 -22.95
CA PHE A 123 -13.76 4.50 -21.80
C PHE A 123 -13.76 3.47 -20.67
N ILE A 124 -13.46 3.94 -19.46
CA ILE A 124 -13.56 3.18 -18.22
C ILE A 124 -14.60 3.87 -17.35
N SER A 125 -15.81 3.32 -17.31
CA SER A 125 -16.87 3.82 -16.43
C SER A 125 -16.63 3.32 -15.03
N VAL A 126 -16.45 4.25 -14.10
CA VAL A 126 -16.26 4.00 -12.67
C VAL A 126 -17.59 4.21 -11.98
N LYS A 127 -18.23 3.12 -11.54
CA LYS A 127 -19.54 3.19 -10.88
C LYS A 127 -19.45 3.98 -9.58
N SER A 128 -20.44 4.84 -9.36
CA SER A 128 -20.58 5.56 -8.09
C SER A 128 -20.65 4.57 -6.94
N HIS A 129 -19.74 4.73 -5.99
CA HIS A 129 -19.81 4.00 -4.73
C HIS A 129 -20.47 4.91 -3.70
N SER A 130 -21.68 4.56 -3.25
CA SER A 130 -22.29 5.29 -2.14
C SER A 130 -21.48 5.01 -0.87
N LEU A 131 -20.71 6.00 -0.42
CA LEU A 131 -20.12 6.01 0.93
C LEU A 131 -21.18 5.78 2.03
N ASP A 132 -22.46 5.98 1.71
CA ASP A 132 -23.60 5.88 2.62
C ASP A 132 -24.03 4.44 2.96
N ILE A 133 -23.62 3.41 2.21
CA ILE A 133 -24.16 2.05 2.39
C ILE A 133 -23.08 1.02 2.73
N SER A 134 -21.83 1.22 2.31
CA SER A 134 -20.80 0.19 2.39
C SER A 134 -19.71 0.42 3.43
N GLY A 135 -19.69 1.58 4.12
CA GLY A 135 -18.61 1.93 5.04
C GLY A 135 -17.20 1.73 4.47
N LEU A 136 -17.09 1.74 3.13
CA LEU A 136 -15.89 1.36 2.42
C LEU A 136 -14.84 2.45 2.57
N GLN A 137 -13.61 1.99 2.77
CA GLN A 137 -12.40 2.76 2.96
C GLN A 137 -12.06 3.51 1.65
N LEU A 138 -11.38 4.67 1.74
CA LEU A 138 -11.00 5.43 0.55
C LEU A 138 -10.14 4.56 -0.38
N ALA A 139 -10.42 4.62 -1.68
CA ALA A 139 -9.60 3.97 -2.69
C ALA A 139 -8.17 4.52 -2.60
N THR A 140 -7.21 3.62 -2.40
CA THR A 140 -5.82 3.97 -2.15
C THR A 140 -4.92 3.05 -2.96
N ILE A 141 -4.07 3.63 -3.81
CA ILE A 141 -3.07 2.89 -4.61
C ILE A 141 -1.95 2.39 -3.69
N ALA A 142 -1.45 3.28 -2.83
CA ALA A 142 -0.42 3.00 -1.85
C ALA A 142 -0.61 3.90 -0.63
N THR A 143 -0.59 3.33 0.57
CA THR A 143 -0.65 4.08 1.84
C THR A 143 0.59 4.95 2.09
N ASN A 144 1.76 4.56 1.57
CA ASN A 144 3.07 5.15 1.90
C ASN A 144 3.39 5.19 3.41
N LEU A 145 2.73 4.34 4.19
CA LEU A 145 2.96 4.15 5.60
C LEU A 145 3.73 2.85 5.79
N TYR A 146 4.94 2.92 6.34
CA TYR A 146 5.81 1.75 6.47
C TYR A 146 5.98 1.33 7.92
N MET A 147 6.27 0.05 8.12
CA MET A 147 6.69 -0.52 9.41
C MET A 147 7.85 -1.50 9.22
N ARG A 148 8.50 -1.83 10.33
CA ARG A 148 9.48 -2.92 10.38
C ARG A 148 8.75 -4.23 10.66
N ASN A 149 8.98 -5.22 9.80
CA ASN A 149 8.56 -6.61 10.00
C ASN A 149 9.81 -7.50 9.92
N GLY A 150 10.32 -7.91 11.08
CA GLY A 150 11.66 -8.48 11.18
C GLY A 150 12.72 -7.56 10.56
N ALA A 151 13.57 -8.12 9.69
CA ALA A 151 14.61 -7.37 8.98
C ALA A 151 14.11 -6.54 7.77
N SER A 152 12.81 -6.51 7.49
CA SER A 152 12.26 -5.88 6.27
C SER A 152 11.47 -4.60 6.57
N CYS A 153 11.63 -3.58 5.71
CA CYS A 153 10.68 -2.48 5.61
C CYS A 153 9.50 -2.90 4.75
N VAL A 154 8.29 -2.89 5.32
CA VAL A 154 7.07 -3.31 4.64
C VAL A 154 6.06 -2.17 4.68
N GLN A 155 5.44 -1.89 3.54
CA GLN A 155 4.34 -0.93 3.48
C GLN A 155 3.10 -1.56 4.11
N MET A 156 2.44 -0.85 5.02
CA MET A 156 1.17 -1.28 5.58
C MET A 156 0.11 -1.27 4.49
N ASP A 157 -0.57 -2.39 4.29
CA ASP A 157 -1.83 -2.40 3.55
C ASP A 157 -2.90 -1.57 4.30
N LEU A 158 -4.04 -1.38 3.66
CA LEU A 158 -5.05 -0.45 4.17
C LEU A 158 -5.65 -0.92 5.51
N ASP A 159 -5.88 -2.22 5.67
CA ASP A 159 -6.43 -2.79 6.90
C ASP A 159 -5.45 -2.70 8.06
N THR A 160 -4.16 -2.99 7.80
CA THR A 160 -3.07 -2.83 8.76
C THR A 160 -2.90 -1.36 9.16
N ALA A 161 -2.91 -0.43 8.20
CA ALA A 161 -2.81 1.00 8.47
C ALA A 161 -3.97 1.50 9.33
N LEU A 162 -5.20 1.05 9.04
CA LEU A 162 -6.38 1.39 9.84
C LEU A 162 -6.31 0.86 11.26
N GLN A 163 -5.85 -0.38 11.43
CA GLN A 163 -5.67 -0.94 12.77
C GLN A 163 -4.58 -0.16 13.54
N PHE A 164 -3.46 0.15 12.87
CA PHE A 164 -2.42 1.00 13.43
C PHE A 164 -2.95 2.36 13.90
N PHE A 165 -3.80 3.04 13.10
CA PHE A 165 -4.41 4.31 13.51
C PHE A 165 -5.32 4.18 14.74
N ILE A 166 -6.07 3.08 14.85
CA ILE A 166 -6.89 2.81 16.03
C ILE A 166 -6.01 2.60 17.27
N ASP A 167 -4.90 1.88 17.12
CA ASP A 167 -3.99 1.56 18.22
C ASP A 167 -3.26 2.81 18.73
N ILE A 168 -2.82 3.70 17.82
CA ILE A 168 -2.17 4.96 18.24
C ILE A 168 -3.15 6.00 18.80
N ALA A 169 -4.42 5.98 18.37
CA ALA A 169 -5.47 6.84 18.92
C ALA A 169 -5.91 6.40 20.34
N ASN A 170 -5.63 5.15 20.72
CA ASN A 170 -5.94 4.60 22.04
C ASN A 170 -4.65 4.17 22.76
N PRO A 171 -3.87 5.10 23.33
CA PRO A 171 -2.53 4.82 23.85
C PRO A 171 -2.48 3.72 24.92
N GLY A 172 -3.59 3.46 25.63
CA GLY A 172 -3.72 2.33 26.57
C GLY A 172 -3.69 0.93 25.95
N LEU A 173 -3.88 0.79 24.63
CA LEU A 173 -3.72 -0.46 23.88
C LEU A 173 -2.36 -0.58 23.19
N ARG A 174 -1.55 0.47 23.21
CA ARG A 174 -0.29 0.56 22.45
C ARG A 174 0.84 -0.18 23.15
N SER A 175 0.69 -1.49 23.33
CA SER A 175 1.81 -2.40 23.55
C SER A 175 2.83 -2.23 22.40
N PRO A 176 4.12 -2.61 22.57
CA PRO A 176 4.99 -2.83 21.40
C PRO A 176 4.19 -3.64 20.39
N ILE A 177 4.12 -3.23 19.11
CA ILE A 177 3.29 -3.90 18.11
C ILE A 177 3.57 -5.39 18.23
N LYS A 178 2.62 -6.13 18.82
CA LYS A 178 2.68 -7.58 18.81
C LYS A 178 2.47 -7.91 17.35
N THR A 179 3.51 -8.40 16.69
CA THR A 179 3.46 -9.04 15.37
C THR A 179 2.54 -10.28 15.35
N SER A 180 1.73 -10.49 16.40
CA SER A 180 0.77 -11.57 16.59
C SER A 180 -0.34 -11.66 15.54
N LEU A 181 -0.42 -10.70 14.61
CA LEU A 181 -1.35 -10.81 13.48
C LEU A 181 -0.81 -11.68 12.32
N LEU A 182 0.47 -12.07 12.32
CA LEU A 182 1.01 -12.96 11.28
C LEU A 182 1.82 -14.17 11.78
N ASP A 183 2.31 -14.16 13.03
CA ASP A 183 3.01 -15.31 13.61
C ASP A 183 2.21 -15.95 14.75
N LYS A 184 1.13 -16.68 14.39
CA LYS A 184 0.60 -17.72 15.29
C LYS A 184 1.28 -19.05 14.95
N ARG A 185 2.52 -19.24 15.43
CA ARG A 185 3.07 -20.58 15.61
C ARG A 185 2.87 -21.00 17.07
N PRO A 186 2.48 -22.26 17.35
CA PRO A 186 2.31 -22.72 18.72
C PRO A 186 3.69 -22.89 19.38
N GLY A 187 3.92 -22.25 20.52
CA GLY A 187 5.09 -22.46 21.37
C GLY A 187 5.43 -21.22 22.21
N GLU A 188 4.94 -21.16 23.43
CA GLU A 188 5.18 -20.04 24.38
C GLU A 188 6.67 -19.86 24.71
N ASP A 189 7.49 -20.91 24.61
CA ASP A 189 8.94 -20.84 24.87
C ASP A 189 9.75 -20.19 23.73
N MET A 190 9.28 -20.26 22.48
CA MET A 190 10.02 -19.72 21.31
C MET A 190 9.87 -18.21 21.16
N GLN A 191 8.80 -17.64 21.73
CA GLN A 191 8.53 -16.20 21.68
C GLN A 191 9.53 -15.43 22.55
N ASP A 192 9.85 -15.94 23.74
CA ASP A 192 10.78 -15.32 24.68
C ASP A 192 12.22 -15.32 24.16
N LEU A 193 12.67 -16.41 23.54
CA LEU A 193 13.99 -16.50 22.89
C LEU A 193 14.14 -15.47 21.76
N HIS A 194 13.11 -15.31 20.92
CA HIS A 194 13.14 -14.36 19.82
C HIS A 194 13.18 -12.91 20.32
N VAL A 195 12.44 -12.60 21.38
CA VAL A 195 12.46 -11.27 22.01
C VAL A 195 13.83 -10.95 22.61
N GLN A 196 14.48 -11.92 23.28
CA GLN A 196 15.83 -11.73 23.82
C GLN A 196 16.87 -11.51 22.71
N GLU A 197 16.78 -12.23 21.60
CA GLU A 197 17.67 -12.06 20.44
C GLU A 197 17.50 -10.66 19.81
N GLU A 198 16.26 -10.19 19.61
CA GLU A 198 16.00 -8.84 19.07
C GLU A 198 16.55 -7.73 19.99
N LEU A 199 16.37 -7.89 21.32
CA LEU A 199 16.94 -6.96 22.30
C LEU A 199 18.46 -6.94 22.24
N HIS A 200 19.10 -8.11 22.18
CA HIS A 200 20.55 -8.21 22.10
C HIS A 200 21.10 -7.54 20.83
N VAL A 201 20.47 -7.76 19.67
CA VAL A 201 20.85 -7.10 18.42
C VAL A 201 20.74 -5.58 18.53
N ARG A 202 19.68 -5.07 19.17
CA ARG A 202 19.49 -3.63 19.41
C ARG A 202 20.56 -3.05 20.32
N GLU A 203 20.97 -3.77 21.37
CA GLU A 203 22.06 -3.35 22.27
C GLU A 203 23.40 -3.28 21.55
N LEU A 204 23.73 -4.29 20.73
CA LEU A 204 24.95 -4.30 19.91
C LEU A 204 24.97 -3.14 18.91
N ALA A 205 23.84 -2.84 18.27
CA ALA A 205 23.72 -1.70 17.36
C ALA A 205 23.85 -0.36 18.10
N ALA A 206 23.29 -0.23 19.31
CA ALA A 206 23.46 0.96 20.15
C ALA A 206 24.93 1.16 20.54
N ALA A 207 25.61 0.09 20.98
CA ALA A 207 27.03 0.13 21.31
C ALA A 207 27.88 0.51 20.08
N PHE A 208 27.54 0.02 18.90
CA PHE A 208 28.19 0.41 17.64
C PHE A 208 27.94 1.89 17.29
N PHE A 209 26.72 2.38 17.48
CA PHE A 209 26.34 3.77 17.24
C PHE A 209 27.09 4.77 18.14
N ASP A 210 27.53 4.34 19.32
CA ASP A 210 28.27 5.17 20.27
C ASP A 210 29.79 5.14 20.07
N GLN A 211 30.29 4.32 19.14
CA GLN A 211 31.70 4.35 18.77
C GLN A 211 32.08 5.67 18.08
N THR A 212 33.28 6.16 18.39
CA THR A 212 33.83 7.40 17.81
C THR A 212 34.74 7.13 16.61
N VAL A 213 35.35 5.93 16.57
CA VAL A 213 36.28 5.49 15.52
C VAL A 213 36.03 4.01 15.22
N LEU A 214 36.06 3.66 13.94
CA LEU A 214 35.94 2.30 13.43
C LEU A 214 37.23 1.89 12.72
N THR A 215 37.49 0.59 12.64
CA THR A 215 38.61 0.03 11.87
C THR A 215 38.10 -0.53 10.55
N GLU A 216 38.73 -0.15 9.44
CA GLU A 216 38.37 -0.68 8.13
C GLU A 216 38.57 -2.20 8.06
N MET A 217 37.64 -2.91 7.40
CA MET A 217 37.59 -4.36 7.27
C MET A 217 37.41 -5.13 8.59
N ALA A 218 37.26 -4.44 9.73
CA ALA A 218 36.87 -5.10 10.97
C ALA A 218 35.44 -5.63 10.85
N GLU A 219 35.16 -6.72 11.56
CA GLU A 219 33.85 -7.33 11.61
C GLU A 219 32.93 -6.60 12.60
N PHE A 220 31.64 -6.51 12.28
CA PHE A 220 30.61 -6.05 13.20
C PHE A 220 29.69 -7.22 13.58
N SER A 221 29.20 -7.23 14.81
CA SER A 221 28.65 -8.44 15.46
C SER A 221 27.12 -8.52 15.48
N PHE A 222 26.42 -7.81 14.59
CA PHE A 222 24.95 -7.80 14.56
C PHE A 222 24.36 -8.05 13.16
N SER A 223 23.11 -8.47 13.12
CA SER A 223 22.30 -8.71 11.92
C SER A 223 21.30 -7.58 11.69
N GLU A 224 20.71 -7.53 10.48
CA GLU A 224 19.49 -6.73 10.28
C GLU A 224 18.36 -7.34 11.11
N SER A 225 17.54 -6.48 11.69
CA SER A 225 16.44 -6.85 12.58
C SER A 225 15.35 -5.80 12.54
N LYS A 226 14.33 -5.95 13.38
CA LYS A 226 13.29 -4.94 13.57
C LYS A 226 13.84 -3.55 13.87
N ASN A 227 14.96 -3.45 14.60
CA ASN A 227 15.55 -2.17 14.99
C ASN A 227 16.87 -1.84 14.27
N VAL A 228 17.31 -2.67 13.33
CA VAL A 228 18.61 -2.48 12.65
C VAL A 228 18.49 -2.72 11.15
N GLU A 229 18.93 -1.76 10.38
CA GLU A 229 19.07 -1.82 8.92
C GLU A 229 20.48 -1.38 8.55
N TYR A 230 21.12 -2.04 7.58
CA TYR A 230 22.39 -1.54 7.09
C TYR A 230 22.56 -1.68 5.58
N LYS A 231 23.35 -0.79 4.99
CA LYS A 231 23.61 -0.73 3.55
C LYS A 231 25.08 -0.42 3.31
N SER A 232 25.66 -0.98 2.24
CA SER A 232 27.08 -0.76 1.94
C SER A 232 27.34 0.53 1.15
N PHE A 233 26.49 0.83 0.16
CA PHE A 233 26.57 1.97 -0.76
C PHE A 233 28.01 2.40 -1.12
N GLU A 234 28.73 1.50 -1.79
CA GLU A 234 30.13 1.71 -2.19
C GLU A 234 30.31 2.61 -3.44
N THR A 235 29.27 3.31 -3.89
CA THR A 235 29.23 3.99 -5.21
C THR A 235 29.10 5.52 -5.11
N ASP A 236 29.49 6.23 -6.18
CA ASP A 236 29.39 7.69 -6.30
C ASP A 236 27.96 8.25 -6.17
N LYS A 237 26.95 7.40 -6.35
CA LYS A 237 25.52 7.76 -6.19
C LYS A 237 25.03 7.71 -4.74
N LEU A 238 25.92 7.81 -3.75
CA LEU A 238 25.59 7.73 -2.32
C LEU A 238 24.41 8.64 -1.94
N VAL A 239 24.51 9.95 -2.23
CA VAL A 239 23.48 10.93 -1.87
C VAL A 239 22.14 10.56 -2.50
N GLN A 240 22.13 10.20 -3.78
CA GLN A 240 20.91 9.80 -4.48
C GLN A 240 20.29 8.53 -3.86
N ARG A 241 21.09 7.51 -3.54
CA ARG A 241 20.61 6.28 -2.91
C ARG A 241 20.08 6.53 -1.51
N VAL A 242 20.70 7.43 -0.75
CA VAL A 242 20.20 7.83 0.58
C VAL A 242 18.83 8.49 0.44
N LYS A 243 18.65 9.43 -0.50
CA LYS A 243 17.35 10.04 -0.79
C LYS A 243 16.25 9.00 -1.09
N GLU A 244 16.61 7.93 -1.80
CA GLU A 244 15.67 6.88 -2.20
C GLU A 244 15.25 5.96 -1.05
N ILE A 245 16.15 5.62 -0.12
CA ILE A 245 15.82 4.66 0.96
C ILE A 245 15.35 5.32 2.25
N LEU A 246 15.76 6.57 2.48
CA LEU A 246 15.64 7.21 3.79
C LEU A 246 14.18 7.44 4.21
N PRO A 247 13.27 7.92 3.35
CA PRO A 247 11.85 8.07 3.71
C PRO A 247 11.20 6.77 4.17
N LEU A 248 11.47 5.68 3.44
CA LEU A 248 10.96 4.35 3.74
C LEU A 248 11.43 3.85 5.10
N ILE A 249 12.74 3.98 5.37
CA ILE A 249 13.36 3.49 6.60
C ILE A 249 12.94 4.32 7.81
N VAL A 250 12.89 5.66 7.67
CA VAL A 250 12.48 6.56 8.75
C VAL A 250 11.01 6.33 9.10
N SER A 251 10.13 6.25 8.10
CA SER A 251 8.72 5.89 8.30
C SER A 251 8.61 4.55 9.04
N ALA A 252 9.32 3.51 8.57
CA ALA A 252 9.29 2.18 9.17
C ALA A 252 9.75 2.16 10.64
N PHE A 253 10.89 2.78 10.96
CA PHE A 253 11.39 2.82 12.33
C PHE A 253 10.50 3.66 13.24
N ALA A 254 10.07 4.83 12.78
CA ALA A 254 9.23 5.76 13.54
C ALA A 254 7.88 5.13 13.92
N ASN A 255 7.24 4.42 12.99
CA ASN A 255 5.95 3.75 13.22
C ASN A 255 6.05 2.45 14.03
N THR A 256 7.27 1.98 14.31
CA THR A 256 7.50 0.73 15.06
C THR A 256 8.09 1.05 16.45
N ASP A 257 9.37 0.69 16.70
CA ASP A 257 10.03 0.83 18.01
C ASP A 257 11.30 1.69 17.97
N GLY A 258 11.43 2.50 16.91
CA GLY A 258 12.69 3.17 16.55
C GLY A 258 13.72 2.19 15.99
N GLY A 259 14.91 2.69 15.67
CA GLY A 259 15.99 1.84 15.18
C GLY A 259 17.20 2.59 14.66
N TYR A 260 18.11 1.83 14.06
CA TYR A 260 19.40 2.27 13.57
C TYR A 260 19.55 1.92 12.09
N LEU A 261 19.93 2.91 11.28
CA LEU A 261 20.39 2.73 9.92
C LEU A 261 21.89 2.99 9.87
N PHE A 262 22.65 2.01 9.40
CA PHE A 262 24.09 2.15 9.14
C PHE A 262 24.40 2.09 7.65
N ILE A 263 25.07 3.11 7.12
CA ILE A 263 25.51 3.17 5.72
C ILE A 263 27.03 3.13 5.66
N GLY A 264 27.57 2.13 4.95
CA GLY A 264 28.98 1.78 4.91
C GLY A 264 29.29 0.38 5.45
N LEU A 265 28.28 -0.45 5.75
CA LEU A 265 28.48 -1.83 6.22
C LEU A 265 28.20 -2.84 5.10
N ASN A 266 29.08 -3.82 4.92
CA ASN A 266 28.93 -4.86 3.92
C ASN A 266 28.26 -6.10 4.54
N GLU A 267 27.04 -6.39 4.10
CA GLU A 267 26.25 -7.53 4.57
C GLU A 267 26.93 -8.87 4.35
N LYS A 268 27.43 -9.11 3.12
CA LYS A 268 27.97 -10.41 2.70
C LYS A 268 29.24 -10.78 3.45
N LYS A 269 30.09 -9.80 3.69
CA LYS A 269 31.37 -9.99 4.39
C LYS A 269 31.28 -9.74 5.89
N LYS A 270 30.17 -9.15 6.37
CA LYS A 270 30.03 -8.64 7.73
C LYS A 270 31.16 -7.70 8.15
N GLN A 271 31.62 -6.87 7.20
CA GLN A 271 32.77 -5.98 7.37
C GLN A 271 32.40 -4.50 7.27
N ILE A 272 33.15 -3.67 8.00
CA ILE A 272 33.10 -2.22 7.93
C ILE A 272 33.90 -1.75 6.71
N ILE A 273 33.22 -1.19 5.71
CA ILE A 273 33.86 -0.67 4.49
C ILE A 273 33.89 0.87 4.52
N GLY A 274 32.77 1.48 4.90
CA GLY A 274 32.53 2.91 4.84
C GLY A 274 32.40 3.43 3.40
N PHE A 275 32.25 4.74 3.28
CA PHE A 275 32.30 5.45 2.01
C PHE A 275 33.31 6.59 2.07
N LYS A 276 33.97 6.88 0.95
CA LYS A 276 34.89 8.01 0.84
C LYS A 276 34.11 9.31 0.70
N ALA A 277 34.45 10.29 1.53
CA ALA A 277 33.88 11.63 1.51
C ALA A 277 34.89 12.65 2.03
N ASP A 278 34.86 13.85 1.44
CA ASP A 278 35.44 15.05 2.03
C ASP A 278 34.39 15.76 2.90
N GLU A 279 34.80 16.81 3.61
CA GLU A 279 33.91 17.57 4.51
C GLU A 279 32.68 18.13 3.76
N ARG A 280 32.87 18.58 2.52
CA ARG A 280 31.78 19.11 1.69
C ARG A 280 30.73 18.05 1.39
N LYS A 281 31.15 16.84 1.02
CA LYS A 281 30.23 15.73 0.74
C LYS A 281 29.52 15.25 2.00
N LEU A 282 30.18 15.26 3.16
CA LEU A 282 29.53 14.97 4.45
C LEU A 282 28.46 16.00 4.78
N GLU A 283 28.73 17.29 4.55
CA GLU A 283 27.77 18.37 4.81
C GLU A 283 26.57 18.33 3.86
N VAL A 284 26.81 18.03 2.58
CA VAL A 284 25.73 17.77 1.62
C VAL A 284 24.88 16.58 2.10
N LEU A 285 25.50 15.47 2.49
CA LEU A 285 24.76 14.29 2.96
C LEU A 285 23.96 14.59 4.23
N ARG A 286 24.52 15.33 5.19
CA ARG A 286 23.85 15.79 6.41
C ARG A 286 22.62 16.62 6.08
N SER A 287 22.78 17.64 5.23
CA SER A 287 21.71 18.53 4.81
C SER A 287 20.60 17.78 4.08
N GLU A 288 20.94 16.80 3.26
CA GLU A 288 19.94 15.99 2.55
C GLU A 288 19.18 15.04 3.49
N ILE A 289 19.85 14.46 4.50
CA ILE A 289 19.17 13.67 5.53
C ILE A 289 18.19 14.55 6.31
N GLU A 290 18.62 15.73 6.75
CA GLU A 290 17.79 16.68 7.51
C GLU A 290 16.59 17.15 6.69
N LYS A 291 16.80 17.57 5.44
CA LYS A 291 15.72 17.94 4.53
C LYS A 291 14.76 16.79 4.32
N CYS A 292 15.28 15.60 4.02
CA CYS A 292 14.45 14.43 3.77
C CYS A 292 13.54 14.10 4.96
N ILE A 293 14.09 14.05 6.18
CA ILE A 293 13.31 13.73 7.39
C ILE A 293 12.34 14.88 7.73
N GLY A 294 12.78 16.12 7.59
CA GLY A 294 11.97 17.30 7.91
C GLY A 294 10.77 17.53 6.99
N HIS A 295 10.74 16.91 5.80
CA HIS A 295 9.63 16.99 4.85
C HIS A 295 8.73 15.75 4.84
N LEU A 296 9.00 14.74 5.68
CA LEU A 296 8.13 13.56 5.76
C LEU A 296 6.74 13.96 6.29
N PRO A 297 5.64 13.54 5.64
CA PRO A 297 4.32 13.82 6.15
C PRO A 297 4.07 13.10 7.48
N VAL A 298 3.49 13.82 8.42
CA VAL A 298 3.19 13.33 9.76
C VAL A 298 1.73 13.62 10.09
N THR A 299 1.06 12.67 10.71
CA THR A 299 -0.29 12.85 11.24
C THR A 299 -0.29 12.60 12.74
N HIS A 300 -0.68 13.62 13.51
CA HIS A 300 -0.79 13.55 14.95
C HIS A 300 -2.19 13.18 15.42
N PHE A 301 -2.23 12.44 16.52
CA PHE A 301 -3.41 12.15 17.32
C PHE A 301 -3.24 12.67 18.77
N CYS A 302 -2.03 13.09 19.12
CA CYS A 302 -1.68 13.67 20.41
C CYS A 302 -1.57 15.20 20.32
N GLU A 303 -1.69 15.87 21.45
CA GLU A 303 -1.60 17.34 21.56
C GLU A 303 -0.16 17.87 21.48
N GLU A 304 0.86 17.04 21.73
CA GLU A 304 2.25 17.47 21.80
C GLU A 304 2.82 17.89 20.44
N GLU A 305 2.31 17.31 19.34
CA GLU A 305 2.72 17.60 17.95
C GLU A 305 4.25 17.62 17.74
N GLU A 306 4.97 16.71 18.41
CA GLU A 306 6.43 16.65 18.32
C GLU A 306 6.93 16.29 16.92
N LYS A 307 8.08 16.83 16.54
CA LYS A 307 8.78 16.43 15.30
C LYS A 307 9.44 15.06 15.44
N ILE A 308 9.74 14.43 14.30
CA ILE A 308 10.49 13.18 14.25
C ILE A 308 11.86 13.38 14.91
N LYS A 309 12.11 12.65 16.00
CA LYS A 309 13.38 12.67 16.72
C LYS A 309 14.37 11.71 16.08
N TYR A 310 15.53 12.23 15.69
CA TYR A 310 16.62 11.43 15.13
C TYR A 310 17.98 12.01 15.49
N THR A 311 19.01 11.17 15.43
CA THR A 311 20.41 11.55 15.59
C THR A 311 21.23 10.98 14.45
N CYS A 312 22.00 11.82 13.76
CA CYS A 312 22.88 11.42 12.66
C CYS A 312 24.35 11.66 13.03
N LYS A 313 25.20 10.64 12.86
CA LYS A 313 26.64 10.69 13.09
C LYS A 313 27.38 10.20 11.84
N PHE A 314 28.53 10.80 11.54
CA PHE A 314 29.51 10.24 10.61
C PHE A 314 30.70 9.72 11.40
N ILE A 315 30.78 8.40 11.55
CA ILE A 315 31.83 7.74 12.33
C ILE A 315 33.04 7.55 11.42
N GLN A 316 34.21 8.00 11.85
CA GLN A 316 35.45 7.88 11.08
C GLN A 316 35.89 6.42 11.02
N VAL A 317 36.23 5.95 9.82
CA VAL A 317 36.82 4.63 9.60
C VAL A 317 38.30 4.81 9.31
N HIS A 318 39.14 4.10 10.06
CA HIS A 318 40.59 4.21 10.00
C HIS A 318 41.21 2.98 9.34
N ARG A 319 42.23 3.24 8.51
CA ARG A 319 43.17 2.23 8.01
C ARG A 319 44.57 2.64 8.47
N GLN A 320 45.24 1.76 9.21
CA GLN A 320 46.60 1.98 9.72
C GLN A 320 46.75 3.31 10.48
N GLY A 321 45.73 3.69 11.27
CA GLY A 321 45.73 4.93 12.08
C GLY A 321 45.41 6.22 11.32
N THR A 322 44.99 6.13 10.06
CA THR A 322 44.57 7.30 9.26
C THR A 322 43.11 7.16 8.84
N VAL A 323 42.36 8.26 8.87
CA VAL A 323 40.97 8.29 8.38
C VAL A 323 40.96 8.00 6.88
N CYS A 324 40.25 6.96 6.46
CA CYS A 324 40.16 6.55 5.06
C CYS A 324 38.73 6.59 4.49
N SER A 325 37.71 6.44 5.34
CA SER A 325 36.29 6.49 4.95
C SER A 325 35.40 6.85 6.15
N TYR A 326 34.10 6.89 5.94
CA TYR A 326 33.10 7.18 6.97
C TYR A 326 31.97 6.16 6.95
N VAL A 327 31.38 5.90 8.10
CA VAL A 327 30.07 5.24 8.23
C VAL A 327 29.05 6.30 8.63
N CYS A 328 27.93 6.39 7.91
CA CYS A 328 26.80 7.21 8.32
C CYS A 328 25.91 6.37 9.22
N ALA A 329 25.78 6.77 10.47
CA ALA A 329 24.94 6.13 11.47
C ALA A 329 23.77 7.04 11.81
N LEU A 330 22.54 6.58 11.56
CA LEU A 330 21.31 7.30 11.84
C LEU A 330 20.49 6.52 12.86
N ARG A 331 20.17 7.14 13.99
CA ARG A 331 19.22 6.63 14.97
C ARG A 331 17.90 7.36 14.81
N VAL A 332 16.81 6.62 14.63
CA VAL A 332 15.44 7.15 14.57
C VAL A 332 14.72 6.70 15.84
N GLU A 333 14.11 7.63 16.57
CA GLU A 333 13.32 7.28 17.75
C GLU A 333 11.92 6.84 17.35
N ARG A 334 11.27 6.07 18.23
CA ARG A 334 9.85 5.73 18.06
C ARG A 334 9.04 7.01 18.08
N PHE A 335 8.12 7.13 17.13
CA PHE A 335 7.27 8.31 17.00
C PHE A 335 5.92 8.13 17.71
N CYS A 336 5.40 9.23 18.26
CA CYS A 336 4.18 9.21 19.05
C CYS A 336 2.93 8.88 18.21
N CYS A 337 2.92 9.19 16.91
CA CYS A 337 1.78 8.97 16.02
C CYS A 337 2.20 8.28 14.71
N ALA A 338 1.85 8.85 13.55
CA ALA A 338 2.11 8.25 12.24
C ALA A 338 3.08 9.10 11.41
N VAL A 339 4.10 8.47 10.85
CA VAL A 339 5.06 9.06 9.92
C VAL A 339 4.96 8.36 8.57
N PHE A 340 4.69 9.10 7.51
CA PHE A 340 4.61 8.57 6.15
C PHE A 340 5.93 8.79 5.41
N ALA A 341 6.26 7.90 4.47
CA ALA A 341 7.40 8.09 3.58
C ALA A 341 7.12 9.17 2.51
N ALA A 342 5.87 9.33 2.14
CA ALA A 342 5.34 10.37 1.26
C ALA A 342 3.82 10.46 1.52
N GLU A 343 3.14 11.46 0.95
CA GLU A 343 1.68 11.55 1.06
C GLU A 343 1.01 10.24 0.60
N PRO A 344 -0.14 9.80 1.13
CA PRO A 344 -0.80 8.61 0.61
C PRO A 344 -1.04 8.74 -0.90
N ASN A 345 -0.74 7.70 -1.68
CA ASN A 345 -1.08 7.64 -3.10
C ASN A 345 -2.58 7.34 -3.25
N SER A 346 -3.40 8.33 -2.92
CA SER A 346 -4.85 8.32 -2.95
C SER A 346 -5.31 9.68 -3.45
N TRP A 347 -6.27 9.67 -4.39
CA TRP A 347 -6.62 10.84 -5.17
C TRP A 347 -8.12 11.11 -5.13
N HIS A 348 -8.52 12.34 -5.40
CA HIS A 348 -9.91 12.76 -5.53
C HIS A 348 -10.04 13.89 -6.55
N VAL A 349 -11.26 14.16 -6.98
CA VAL A 349 -11.59 15.27 -7.87
C VAL A 349 -12.06 16.43 -6.99
N GLU A 350 -11.35 17.55 -7.06
CA GLU A 350 -11.71 18.80 -6.39
C GLU A 350 -11.87 19.91 -7.44
N GLY A 351 -13.11 20.38 -7.62
CA GLY A 351 -13.45 21.32 -8.68
C GLY A 351 -13.13 20.75 -10.06
N SER A 352 -12.14 21.33 -10.75
CA SER A 352 -11.69 20.87 -12.07
C SER A 352 -10.28 20.28 -12.05
N ARG A 353 -9.84 19.74 -10.92
CA ARG A 353 -8.50 19.17 -10.74
C ARG A 353 -8.57 17.80 -10.08
N VAL A 354 -7.60 16.96 -10.43
CA VAL A 354 -7.32 15.72 -9.70
C VAL A 354 -6.26 16.04 -8.67
N GLU A 355 -6.60 15.90 -7.39
CA GLU A 355 -5.75 16.27 -6.27
C GLU A 355 -5.47 15.07 -5.36
N ARG A 356 -4.25 15.02 -4.83
CA ARG A 356 -3.82 13.99 -3.88
C ARG A 356 -4.41 14.32 -2.51
N PHE A 357 -4.81 13.31 -1.75
CA PHE A 357 -5.09 13.53 -0.34
C PHE A 357 -3.80 13.85 0.42
N THR A 358 -3.88 14.78 1.35
CA THR A 358 -2.89 14.91 2.42
C THR A 358 -3.05 13.77 3.43
N SER A 359 -1.99 13.42 4.13
CA SER A 359 -1.96 12.35 5.13
C SER A 359 -3.00 12.61 6.22
N GLU A 360 -3.13 13.85 6.67
CA GLU A 360 -4.12 14.25 7.67
C GLU A 360 -5.57 14.03 7.18
N LYS A 361 -5.92 14.54 5.98
CA LYS A 361 -7.27 14.41 5.41
C LYS A 361 -7.59 12.93 5.14
N TRP A 362 -6.63 12.19 4.59
CA TRP A 362 -6.77 10.77 4.30
C TRP A 362 -7.02 9.96 5.59
N VAL A 363 -6.15 10.09 6.61
CA VAL A 363 -6.29 9.37 7.89
C VAL A 363 -7.65 9.67 8.54
N LYS A 364 -8.06 10.94 8.59
CA LYS A 364 -9.35 11.34 9.18
C LYS A 364 -10.53 10.64 8.52
N LEU A 365 -10.54 10.58 7.19
CA LEU A 365 -11.61 9.94 6.42
C LEU A 365 -11.60 8.41 6.59
N GLN A 366 -10.42 7.80 6.61
CA GLN A 366 -10.26 6.36 6.82
C GLN A 366 -10.78 5.91 8.19
N VAL A 367 -10.38 6.61 9.27
CA VAL A 367 -10.85 6.30 10.63
C VAL A 367 -12.36 6.53 10.77
N ALA A 368 -12.89 7.63 10.21
CA ALA A 368 -14.32 7.93 10.23
C ALA A 368 -15.16 6.86 9.51
N GLY A 369 -14.68 6.35 8.36
CA GLY A 369 -15.33 5.25 7.63
C GLY A 369 -15.46 3.97 8.46
N ARG A 370 -14.37 3.57 9.14
CA ARG A 370 -14.35 2.37 9.99
C ARG A 370 -15.28 2.47 11.20
N LEU A 371 -15.39 3.64 11.82
CA LEU A 371 -16.35 3.87 12.92
C LEU A 371 -17.81 3.82 12.46
N ARG A 372 -18.10 4.19 11.20
CA ARG A 372 -19.44 4.06 10.63
C ARG A 372 -19.80 2.59 10.38
N MET A 373 -18.87 1.77 9.89
CA MET A 373 -19.11 0.31 9.72
C MET A 373 -19.51 -0.38 11.03
N LYS A 374 -18.83 -0.08 12.14
CA LYS A 374 -19.16 -0.66 13.45
C LYS A 374 -20.56 -0.30 13.97
N ARG A 375 -21.22 0.71 13.40
CA ARG A 375 -22.56 1.16 13.81
C ARG A 375 -23.69 0.59 12.95
N ILE A 376 -23.39 -0.01 11.80
CA ILE A 376 -24.41 -0.57 10.90
C ILE A 376 -24.64 -2.02 11.32
N SER A 377 -25.87 -2.37 11.71
CA SER A 377 -26.19 -3.75 12.09
C SER A 377 -26.19 -4.67 10.84
N PRO A 378 -25.88 -5.98 10.99
CA PRO A 378 -25.98 -6.94 9.90
C PRO A 378 -27.35 -6.94 9.18
N GLU A 379 -28.41 -6.61 9.91
CA GLU A 379 -29.77 -6.46 9.39
C GLU A 379 -29.96 -5.23 8.49
N GLN A 380 -29.23 -4.14 8.73
CA GLN A 380 -29.24 -2.95 7.89
C GLN A 380 -28.45 -3.18 6.59
N ILE A 381 -27.36 -3.96 6.66
CA ILE A 381 -26.60 -4.41 5.49
C ILE A 381 -27.48 -5.32 4.62
N SER A 382 -28.18 -6.30 5.23
CA SER A 382 -29.04 -7.23 4.48
C SER A 382 -30.20 -6.52 3.78
N LYS A 383 -30.86 -5.56 4.45
CA LYS A 383 -31.94 -4.75 3.86
C LYS A 383 -31.47 -3.88 2.70
N SER A 384 -30.22 -3.41 2.73
CA SER A 384 -29.65 -2.56 1.68
C SER A 384 -29.23 -3.38 0.44
N ILE A 385 -28.66 -4.58 0.65
CA ILE A 385 -28.35 -5.54 -0.43
C ILE A 385 -29.64 -5.99 -1.14
N CYS A 386 -30.71 -6.24 -0.40
CA CYS A 386 -32.03 -6.57 -0.98
C CYS A 386 -32.63 -5.41 -1.78
N LYS A 387 -32.43 -4.15 -1.35
CA LYS A 387 -32.88 -2.96 -2.09
C LYS A 387 -32.14 -2.73 -3.41
N ALA A 388 -30.91 -3.22 -3.54
CA ALA A 388 -30.12 -3.15 -4.77
C ALA A 388 -30.50 -4.23 -5.82
N GLY A 389 -31.50 -5.07 -5.53
CA GLY A 389 -32.16 -5.92 -6.53
C GLY A 389 -31.38 -7.16 -7.02
N GLN A 390 -30.24 -7.51 -6.41
CA GLN A 390 -29.41 -8.63 -6.90
C GLN A 390 -29.68 -9.99 -6.24
N PHE A 391 -30.33 -10.02 -5.06
CA PHE A 391 -30.61 -11.26 -4.33
C PHE A 391 -31.92 -11.17 -3.53
N VAL A 392 -32.65 -12.28 -3.45
CA VAL A 392 -33.83 -12.43 -2.59
C VAL A 392 -33.51 -13.48 -1.54
N ALA A 393 -33.81 -13.18 -0.27
CA ALA A 393 -33.66 -14.13 0.83
C ALA A 393 -34.86 -15.07 0.87
N CYS A 394 -34.62 -16.37 0.66
CA CYS A 394 -35.63 -17.43 0.86
C CYS A 394 -35.04 -18.48 1.81
N HIS A 395 -35.71 -18.70 2.95
CA HIS A 395 -35.41 -19.76 3.93
C HIS A 395 -33.91 -19.92 4.27
N GLY A 396 -33.23 -18.81 4.59
CA GLY A 396 -31.84 -18.86 5.08
C GLY A 396 -30.76 -19.07 4.01
N SER A 397 -31.11 -19.03 2.71
CA SER A 397 -30.13 -19.06 1.60
C SER A 397 -30.30 -17.88 0.64
N TRP A 398 -29.19 -17.46 0.02
CA TRP A 398 -29.15 -16.40 -0.98
C TRP A 398 -29.34 -16.98 -2.39
N VAL A 399 -30.36 -16.51 -3.12
CA VAL A 399 -30.63 -16.93 -4.51
C VAL A 399 -30.62 -15.71 -5.42
N ARG A 400 -29.93 -15.80 -6.57
CA ARG A 400 -29.93 -14.75 -7.62
C ARG A 400 -31.35 -14.58 -8.15
N ALA A 401 -31.84 -13.35 -8.22
CA ALA A 401 -33.13 -13.07 -8.85
C ALA A 401 -33.03 -13.31 -10.37
N ALA A 402 -33.77 -14.29 -10.89
CA ALA A 402 -33.94 -14.48 -12.33
C ALA A 402 -34.91 -13.42 -12.85
N THR A 403 -34.45 -12.52 -13.72
CA THR A 403 -35.30 -11.61 -14.47
C THR A 403 -35.97 -12.37 -15.62
N GLU A 404 -37.24 -12.76 -15.46
CA GLU A 404 -38.08 -13.20 -16.57
C GLU A 404 -38.56 -12.00 -17.38
N GLN A 405 -38.06 -11.84 -18.61
CA GLN A 405 -38.77 -11.14 -19.67
C GLN A 405 -39.60 -12.17 -20.46
N ILE A 406 -40.91 -12.00 -20.43
CA ILE A 406 -41.91 -12.82 -21.14
C ILE A 406 -42.04 -12.33 -22.59
N SER A 407 -41.82 -13.20 -23.59
CA SER A 407 -42.59 -13.25 -24.86
C SER A 407 -42.16 -14.40 -25.81
N PRO A 408 -42.98 -14.82 -26.80
CA PRO A 408 -43.70 -16.08 -26.78
C PRO A 408 -43.04 -17.22 -27.60
N GLN A 409 -43.48 -18.44 -27.30
CA GLN A 409 -43.05 -19.71 -27.91
C GLN A 409 -43.11 -19.78 -29.45
N PRO A 410 -42.43 -20.79 -30.05
CA PRO A 410 -43.19 -21.97 -30.48
C PRO A 410 -42.58 -23.34 -30.10
N GLN A 411 -43.49 -24.21 -29.63
CA GLN A 411 -43.61 -25.68 -29.73
C GLN A 411 -42.43 -26.56 -30.18
N VAL A 412 -42.17 -27.68 -29.47
CA VAL A 412 -42.18 -29.09 -29.96
C VAL A 412 -42.10 -30.06 -28.74
N PRO A 413 -42.66 -31.31 -28.79
CA PRO A 413 -43.26 -32.01 -27.66
C PRO A 413 -42.47 -33.17 -27.02
N ASP A 414 -42.97 -33.55 -25.84
CA ASP A 414 -42.99 -34.85 -25.13
C ASP A 414 -41.75 -35.76 -25.06
N GLY A 415 -41.31 -36.01 -23.82
CA GLY A 415 -40.39 -37.11 -23.52
C GLY A 415 -39.87 -37.21 -22.08
N ILE A 416 -40.72 -37.74 -21.19
CA ILE A 416 -40.38 -38.54 -19.99
C ILE A 416 -39.86 -37.79 -18.75
N PHE A 417 -40.77 -37.62 -17.79
CA PHE A 417 -40.51 -37.44 -16.36
C PHE A 417 -39.99 -38.73 -15.72
N GLY A 418 -39.05 -38.59 -14.79
CA GLY A 418 -38.67 -39.63 -13.82
C GLY A 418 -38.08 -38.99 -12.56
N TYR A 419 -38.90 -38.85 -11.52
CA TYR A 419 -38.54 -38.38 -10.18
C TYR A 419 -37.61 -39.36 -9.46
N PHE A 420 -36.70 -38.85 -8.62
CA PHE A 420 -36.30 -39.56 -7.39
C PHE A 420 -36.28 -38.62 -6.17
N THR A 421 -36.92 -39.10 -5.13
CA THR A 421 -37.21 -38.50 -3.83
C THR A 421 -36.09 -38.70 -2.81
N LYS A 422 -36.11 -37.80 -1.83
CA LYS A 422 -35.52 -37.80 -0.48
C LYS A 422 -35.37 -39.21 0.14
N GLU A 423 -34.13 -39.61 0.46
CA GLU A 423 -33.68 -40.37 1.65
C GLU A 423 -32.31 -41.01 1.37
N GLN A 424 -31.26 -40.61 2.12
CA GLN A 424 -30.12 -41.43 2.57
C GLN A 424 -29.02 -40.52 3.16
N PHE A 425 -28.98 -40.40 4.49
CA PHE A 425 -27.86 -40.81 5.37
C PHE A 425 -28.16 -40.35 6.83
N PRO A 426 -27.93 -41.19 7.85
CA PRO A 426 -28.38 -40.98 9.22
C PRO A 426 -27.29 -40.37 10.11
N GLY A 427 -27.71 -39.57 11.10
CA GLY A 427 -26.91 -39.21 12.27
C GLY A 427 -26.25 -37.83 12.22
N TYR A 428 -27.03 -36.76 12.44
CA TYR A 428 -26.53 -35.51 13.03
C TYR A 428 -27.63 -34.89 13.88
N SER A 429 -27.34 -34.70 15.17
CA SER A 429 -28.24 -34.04 16.14
C SER A 429 -28.24 -32.53 15.93
N PRO A 430 -29.36 -31.80 16.09
CA PRO A 430 -29.46 -30.37 15.76
C PRO A 430 -29.06 -29.42 16.91
N ASP A 431 -28.04 -29.76 17.71
CA ASP A 431 -27.63 -28.95 18.88
C ASP A 431 -26.12 -28.64 18.90
N THR A 432 -25.56 -28.18 17.77
CA THR A 432 -24.22 -27.57 17.71
C THR A 432 -24.11 -26.62 16.50
N CYS A 433 -24.90 -25.54 16.47
CA CYS A 433 -24.73 -24.47 15.47
C CYS A 433 -24.25 -23.12 16.05
N ASP A 434 -24.03 -23.03 17.37
CA ASP A 434 -23.60 -21.78 18.02
C ASP A 434 -22.08 -21.64 18.19
N SER A 435 -21.26 -22.58 17.68
CA SER A 435 -19.79 -22.54 17.90
C SER A 435 -18.96 -22.13 16.66
N TYR A 436 -19.57 -21.82 15.52
CA TYR A 436 -18.81 -21.44 14.31
C TYR A 436 -19.01 -19.98 13.85
N CYS A 437 -19.76 -19.17 14.60
CA CYS A 437 -19.96 -17.74 14.29
C CYS A 437 -18.94 -16.79 14.94
N GLU A 438 -17.97 -17.27 15.73
CA GLU A 438 -16.98 -16.38 16.38
C GLU A 438 -15.60 -16.31 15.71
N MET A 439 -15.42 -16.84 14.49
CA MET A 439 -14.11 -16.81 13.80
C MET A 439 -14.00 -15.85 12.61
N LEU A 440 -15.00 -15.00 12.35
CA LEU A 440 -14.94 -14.02 11.25
C LEU A 440 -15.63 -12.69 11.60
N LEU A 441 -15.27 -12.09 12.74
CA LEU A 441 -15.53 -10.66 13.04
C LEU A 441 -14.28 -9.97 13.57
#